data_AF-A0AAV9ADP7-F1
#
_entry.id   AF-A0AAV9ADP7-F1
#
_cell.length_a   1.000
_cell.length_b   1.000
_cell.length_c   1.000
_cell.angle_alpha   90.00
_cell.angle_beta   90.00
_cell.angle_gamma   90.00
#
_symmetry.space_group_name_H-M   'P 1'
#
loop_
_entity.id
_entity.type
_entity.pdbx_description
1 polymer ?
#
loop_
_entity_poly.entity_id
_entity_poly.type
_entity_poly.pdbx_seq_one_letter_code
_entity_poly.pdbx_strand_id
1 'polypeptide(L)'
;MVPNNINTQKRLRPDSATGDVPPEKKKRVVVHTMSLLQWGILCKDNGIKFKGLRADRPRPEPIHHSWFASGLRSELIRAVDPTGDRGPLPMQMVAVPLGVQARDLIALCAPVSSKISAYLLPMLQHISQSELFERRRRVWSPPLALVVVPNRDLAEKVVRVMKRLSHDLRHVMVSSIMDDGLSIKEHALELRRGSHVVVGTVGQLGKCLLETRLLMMKECGYLIMDEPDNMMRTGFDKEIEAILKAMPRWRRTIHMYTETMPMSLERLAKKYLRGPINVSVDKAVSMEKALQRRAAEKVQK
;
A
#
# COMPACT_ATOMS: atom_id res chain seq x y z
N MET A 1 47.60 71.84 20.32
CA MET A 1 46.96 72.64 19.27
C MET A 1 46.09 71.72 18.41
N VAL A 2 44.79 72.00 18.42
CA VAL A 2 43.65 71.62 17.53
C VAL A 2 43.66 70.25 16.78
N PRO A 3 42.57 69.44 16.89
CA PRO A 3 42.45 68.07 16.36
C PRO A 3 41.79 68.02 14.96
N ASN A 4 41.76 66.86 14.30
CA ASN A 4 40.66 66.58 13.37
C ASN A 4 40.34 65.10 13.08
N ASN A 5 39.03 64.86 13.00
CA ASN A 5 38.30 63.61 12.82
C ASN A 5 38.58 62.88 11.50
N ILE A 6 38.63 61.55 11.58
CA ILE A 6 38.63 60.61 10.45
C ILE A 6 37.19 60.49 9.94
N ASN A 7 36.94 60.95 8.71
CA ASN A 7 35.65 60.79 8.04
C ASN A 7 35.82 59.86 6.82
N THR A 8 35.03 58.80 6.82
CA THR A 8 34.99 57.69 5.88
C THR A 8 34.45 58.14 4.51
N GLN A 9 35.24 57.98 3.45
CA GLN A 9 34.78 58.18 2.07
C GLN A 9 34.73 56.89 1.25
N LYS A 10 33.55 56.70 0.66
CA LYS A 10 33.11 55.71 -0.33
C LYS A 10 34.14 55.43 -1.44
N ARG A 11 34.28 54.16 -1.83
CA ARG A 11 34.71 53.77 -3.18
C ARG A 11 33.70 52.81 -3.81
N LEU A 12 33.36 53.13 -5.06
CA LEU A 12 32.45 52.43 -5.95
C LEU A 12 33.03 51.10 -6.46
N ARG A 13 32.13 50.19 -6.85
CA ARG A 13 32.38 48.86 -7.44
C ARG A 13 33.03 48.94 -8.83
N PRO A 14 33.64 47.84 -9.29
CA PRO A 14 33.27 47.32 -10.60
C PRO A 14 33.02 45.80 -10.61
N ASP A 15 31.87 45.47 -11.20
CA ASP A 15 31.53 44.41 -12.15
C ASP A 15 31.96 42.94 -11.98
N SER A 16 30.89 42.17 -11.75
CA SER A 16 30.56 40.79 -12.08
C SER A 16 31.43 39.99 -13.07
N ALA A 17 31.85 38.81 -12.60
CA ALA A 17 31.95 37.59 -13.40
C ALA A 17 31.65 36.37 -12.50
N THR A 18 30.37 36.08 -12.26
CA THR A 18 29.93 34.77 -11.75
C THR A 18 29.64 33.87 -12.95
N GLY A 19 30.44 32.83 -13.11
CA GLY A 19 30.16 31.75 -14.06
C GLY A 19 28.90 31.00 -13.62
N ASP A 20 27.81 31.21 -14.36
CA ASP A 20 26.56 30.47 -14.21
C ASP A 20 26.76 29.02 -14.69
N VAL A 21 26.75 28.08 -13.75
CA VAL A 21 26.43 26.69 -14.05
C VAL A 21 24.91 26.63 -14.30
N PRO A 22 24.43 26.18 -15.47
CA PRO A 22 22.99 26.20 -15.74
C PRO A 22 22.28 25.25 -14.77
N PRO A 23 21.12 25.63 -14.23
CA PRO A 23 20.35 24.74 -13.37
C PRO A 23 19.89 23.55 -14.21
N GLU A 24 20.32 22.36 -13.80
CA GLU A 24 19.91 21.09 -14.38
C GLU A 24 18.38 21.02 -14.35
N LYS A 25 17.76 21.12 -15.54
CA LYS A 25 16.31 21.07 -15.70
C LYS A 25 15.82 19.71 -15.23
N LYS A 26 15.42 19.59 -13.97
CA LYS A 26 14.57 18.49 -13.51
C LYS A 26 13.35 18.49 -14.42
N LYS A 27 13.29 17.55 -15.37
CA LYS A 27 12.10 17.30 -16.19
C LYS A 27 10.97 17.06 -15.21
N ARG A 28 10.13 18.07 -14.99
CA ARG A 28 8.82 17.88 -14.37
C ARG A 28 8.13 16.88 -15.28
N VAL A 29 7.90 15.66 -14.78
CA VAL A 29 7.00 14.73 -15.43
C VAL A 29 5.65 15.41 -15.41
N VAL A 30 5.26 15.99 -16.54
CA VAL A 30 3.91 16.51 -16.75
C VAL A 30 3.04 15.27 -16.86
N VAL A 31 2.45 14.85 -15.73
CA VAL A 31 1.38 13.84 -15.76
C VAL A 31 0.22 14.54 -16.46
N HIS A 32 -0.04 14.17 -17.71
CA HIS A 32 -1.17 14.71 -18.48
C HIS A 32 -2.44 14.36 -17.70
N THR A 33 -3.11 15.38 -17.15
CA THR A 33 -4.31 15.19 -16.34
C THR A 33 -5.40 14.64 -17.25
N MET A 34 -5.85 13.41 -16.97
CA MET A 34 -6.84 12.73 -17.80
C MET A 34 -8.18 13.48 -17.73
N SER A 35 -8.80 13.76 -18.87
CA SER A 35 -10.15 14.36 -18.89
C SER A 35 -11.18 13.43 -18.25
N LEU A 36 -12.28 13.99 -17.74
CA LEU A 36 -13.37 13.19 -17.16
C LEU A 36 -13.95 12.17 -18.14
N LEU A 37 -13.97 12.48 -19.43
CA LEU A 37 -14.41 11.57 -20.48
C LEU A 37 -13.46 10.38 -20.62
N GLN A 38 -12.16 10.64 -20.74
CA GLN A 38 -11.13 9.60 -20.81
C GLN A 38 -11.12 8.73 -19.55
N TRP A 39 -11.33 9.34 -18.37
CA TRP A 39 -11.48 8.62 -17.10
C TRP A 39 -12.68 7.68 -17.13
N GLY A 40 -13.82 8.15 -17.64
CA GLY A 40 -15.04 7.35 -17.77
C GLY A 40 -14.86 6.16 -18.71
N ILE A 41 -14.21 6.37 -19.86
CA ILE A 41 -13.88 5.33 -20.83
C ILE A 41 -12.93 4.30 -20.20
N LEU A 42 -11.85 4.75 -19.56
CA LEU A 42 -10.89 3.86 -18.89
C LEU A 42 -11.57 2.97 -17.85
N CYS A 43 -12.46 3.54 -17.03
CA CYS A 43 -13.20 2.77 -16.03
C CYS A 43 -14.13 1.76 -16.69
N LYS A 44 -14.86 2.18 -17.75
CA LYS A 44 -15.77 1.32 -18.50
C LYS A 44 -15.05 0.13 -19.12
N ASP A 45 -13.93 0.37 -19.82
CA ASP A 45 -13.16 -0.64 -20.54
C ASP A 45 -12.51 -1.67 -19.61
N ASN A 46 -12.27 -1.28 -18.35
CA ASN A 46 -11.69 -2.15 -17.32
C ASN A 46 -12.74 -2.67 -16.32
N GLY A 47 -14.03 -2.44 -16.56
CA GLY A 47 -15.12 -2.89 -15.69
C GLY A 47 -15.08 -2.31 -14.28
N ILE A 48 -14.43 -1.15 -14.10
CA ILE A 48 -14.25 -0.48 -12.81
C ILE A 48 -15.49 0.36 -12.50
N LYS A 49 -16.05 0.18 -11.32
CA LYS A 49 -17.15 1.00 -10.79
C LYS A 49 -16.78 1.51 -9.40
N PHE A 50 -17.11 2.76 -9.14
CA PHE A 50 -16.92 3.39 -7.84
C PHE A 50 -18.27 3.64 -7.17
N LYS A 51 -18.32 3.44 -5.86
CA LYS A 51 -19.42 3.86 -4.98
C LYS A 51 -18.87 4.74 -3.86
N GLY A 52 -19.67 5.70 -3.41
CA GLY A 52 -19.29 6.60 -2.31
C GLY A 52 -18.27 7.67 -2.70
N LEU A 53 -18.09 7.96 -3.99
CA LEU A 53 -17.35 9.14 -4.42
C LEU A 53 -18.14 10.38 -4.00
N ARG A 54 -17.52 11.22 -3.16
CA ARG A 54 -18.12 12.51 -2.80
C ARG A 54 -17.84 13.51 -3.93
N ALA A 55 -18.85 14.32 -4.27
CA ALA A 55 -18.72 15.34 -5.31
C ALA A 55 -17.69 16.44 -4.97
N ASP A 56 -17.44 16.66 -3.67
CA ASP A 56 -16.50 17.65 -3.14
C ASP A 56 -15.03 17.19 -3.11
N ARG A 57 -14.74 15.95 -3.53
CA ARG A 57 -13.37 15.41 -3.54
C ARG A 57 -12.92 15.08 -4.97
N PRO A 58 -11.64 15.32 -5.29
CA PRO A 58 -11.10 14.90 -6.58
C PRO A 58 -11.27 13.38 -6.70
N ARG A 59 -11.75 12.95 -7.87
CA ARG A 59 -11.87 11.54 -8.18
C ARG A 59 -10.46 10.94 -8.17
N PRO A 60 -10.28 9.74 -7.60
CA PRO A 60 -9.00 9.07 -7.75
C PRO A 60 -8.76 8.82 -9.24
N GLU A 61 -7.61 9.26 -9.73
CA GLU A 61 -7.18 8.98 -11.10
C GLU A 61 -6.58 7.57 -11.11
N PRO A 62 -7.22 6.60 -11.80
CA PRO A 62 -6.63 5.29 -11.96
C PRO A 62 -5.33 5.41 -12.73
N ILE A 63 -4.39 4.53 -12.43
CA ILE A 63 -3.20 4.35 -13.24
C ILE A 63 -3.67 3.96 -14.65
N HIS A 64 -3.09 4.61 -15.65
CA HIS A 64 -3.27 4.25 -17.06
C HIS A 64 -2.67 2.87 -17.39
N HIS A 65 -2.40 2.61 -18.66
CA HIS A 65 -1.73 1.41 -19.15
C HIS A 65 -0.29 1.21 -18.64
N SER A 66 0.28 2.16 -17.88
CA SER A 66 1.67 2.09 -17.41
C SER A 66 1.83 2.40 -15.93
N TRP A 67 2.70 1.66 -15.24
CA TRP A 67 3.06 1.85 -13.85
C TRP A 67 3.75 3.18 -13.54
N PHE A 68 4.29 3.90 -14.53
CA PHE A 68 4.99 5.17 -14.28
C PHE A 68 4.09 6.24 -13.63
N ALA A 69 2.78 6.21 -13.91
CA ALA A 69 1.81 7.12 -13.30
C ALA A 69 1.32 6.68 -11.90
N SER A 70 1.83 5.56 -11.37
CA SER A 70 1.37 5.00 -10.08
C SER A 70 1.84 5.74 -8.84
N GLY A 71 2.86 6.59 -8.95
CA GLY A 71 3.52 7.21 -7.80
C GLY A 71 4.38 6.22 -6.97
N LEU A 72 4.59 5.00 -7.46
CA LEU A 72 5.46 4.02 -6.82
C LEU A 72 6.94 4.30 -7.09
N ARG A 73 7.80 3.86 -6.17
CA ARG A 73 9.25 3.81 -6.34
C ARG A 73 9.66 2.90 -7.50
N SER A 74 10.78 3.24 -8.13
CA SER A 74 11.31 2.50 -9.28
C SER A 74 11.56 1.02 -8.99
N GLU A 75 11.98 0.70 -7.77
CA GLU A 75 12.25 -0.64 -7.25
C GLU A 75 10.96 -1.49 -7.25
N LEU A 76 9.85 -0.90 -6.81
CA LEU A 76 8.53 -1.56 -6.80
C LEU A 76 7.98 -1.73 -8.21
N ILE A 77 8.17 -0.73 -9.07
CA ILE A 77 7.77 -0.80 -10.48
C ILE A 77 8.53 -1.94 -11.19
N ARG A 78 9.86 -2.02 -11.03
CA ARG A 78 10.67 -3.13 -11.57
C ARG A 78 10.26 -4.48 -11.00
N ALA A 79 9.87 -4.55 -9.73
CA ALA A 79 9.48 -5.82 -9.11
C ALA A 79 8.10 -6.33 -9.60
N VAL A 80 7.16 -5.45 -9.92
CA VAL A 80 5.84 -5.85 -10.46
C VAL A 80 5.84 -6.00 -11.98
N ASP A 81 6.66 -5.22 -12.66
CA ASP A 81 6.85 -5.25 -14.11
C ASP A 81 8.35 -5.19 -14.51
N PRO A 82 9.07 -6.32 -14.36
CA PRO A 82 10.48 -6.41 -14.75
C PRO A 82 10.79 -6.07 -16.21
N THR A 83 9.79 -6.23 -17.10
CA THR A 83 9.93 -6.06 -18.55
C THR A 83 9.59 -4.64 -19.01
N GLY A 84 8.91 -3.85 -18.18
CA GLY A 84 8.42 -2.51 -18.54
C GLY A 84 7.20 -2.48 -19.46
N ASP A 85 6.88 -3.61 -20.09
CA ASP A 85 5.76 -3.74 -21.03
C ASP A 85 4.44 -4.21 -20.39
N ARG A 86 4.42 -4.51 -19.08
CA ARG A 86 3.22 -5.04 -18.41
C ARG A 86 2.49 -3.95 -17.64
N GLY A 87 1.43 -3.44 -18.25
CA GLY A 87 0.50 -2.54 -17.58
C GLY A 87 -0.18 -3.14 -16.32
N PRO A 88 -0.70 -2.28 -15.43
CA PRO A 88 -1.48 -2.69 -14.26
C PRO A 88 -2.79 -3.38 -14.67
N LEU A 89 -3.19 -4.39 -13.89
CA LEU A 89 -4.51 -5.01 -14.02
C LEU A 89 -5.61 -4.10 -13.45
N PRO A 90 -6.89 -4.27 -13.86
CA PRO A 90 -7.98 -3.36 -13.47
C PRO A 90 -8.05 -2.99 -11.98
N MET A 91 -7.92 -3.98 -11.08
CA MET A 91 -7.93 -3.70 -9.64
C MET A 91 -6.69 -2.91 -9.20
N GLN A 92 -5.52 -3.18 -9.78
CA GLN A 92 -4.28 -2.47 -9.47
C GLN A 92 -4.33 -1.02 -9.95
N MET A 93 -4.97 -0.76 -11.09
CA MET A 93 -5.14 0.59 -11.63
C MET A 93 -5.79 1.53 -10.61
N VAL A 94 -6.67 1.01 -9.76
CA VAL A 94 -7.44 1.82 -8.80
C VAL A 94 -6.90 1.72 -7.38
N ALA A 95 -6.64 0.50 -6.91
CA ALA A 95 -6.26 0.28 -5.53
C ALA A 95 -4.87 0.85 -5.18
N VAL A 96 -3.93 0.79 -6.12
CA VAL A 96 -2.57 1.29 -5.91
C VAL A 96 -2.54 2.81 -5.69
N PRO A 97 -3.10 3.67 -6.57
CA PRO A 97 -3.08 5.11 -6.34
C PRO A 97 -3.88 5.50 -5.09
N LEU A 98 -4.99 4.81 -4.80
CA LEU A 98 -5.75 5.01 -3.56
C LEU A 98 -4.95 4.68 -2.30
N GLY A 99 -4.19 3.59 -2.33
CA GLY A 99 -3.29 3.20 -1.24
C GLY A 99 -2.13 4.18 -1.06
N VAL A 100 -1.52 4.65 -2.15
CA VAL A 100 -0.46 5.67 -2.11
C VAL A 100 -0.98 6.98 -1.50
N GLN A 101 -2.23 7.35 -1.80
CA GLN A 101 -2.91 8.51 -1.19
C GLN A 101 -3.39 8.26 0.26
N ALA A 102 -3.10 7.09 0.85
CA ALA A 102 -3.52 6.69 2.19
C ALA A 102 -5.04 6.81 2.43
N ARG A 103 -5.84 6.47 1.41
CA ARG A 103 -7.31 6.41 1.54
C ARG A 103 -7.75 5.03 1.98
N ASP A 104 -8.70 4.97 2.90
CA ASP A 104 -9.38 3.72 3.24
C ASP A 104 -10.15 3.20 2.01
N LEU A 105 -10.15 1.89 1.81
CA LEU A 105 -10.65 1.24 0.59
C LEU A 105 -11.46 0.00 0.95
N ILE A 106 -12.61 -0.17 0.30
CA ILE A 106 -13.32 -1.44 0.23
C ILE A 106 -13.33 -1.85 -1.24
N ALA A 107 -12.57 -2.90 -1.55
CA ALA A 107 -12.41 -3.43 -2.89
C ALA A 107 -13.21 -4.72 -3.05
N LEU A 108 -14.29 -4.64 -3.83
CA LEU A 108 -15.10 -5.76 -4.27
C LEU A 108 -14.43 -6.41 -5.48
N CYS A 109 -13.84 -7.58 -5.26
CA CYS A 109 -13.19 -8.34 -6.31
C CYS A 109 -13.36 -9.84 -6.11
N ALA A 110 -13.55 -10.54 -7.23
CA ALA A 110 -13.46 -11.99 -7.25
C ALA A 110 -12.05 -12.45 -6.84
N PRO A 111 -11.89 -13.70 -6.36
CA PRO A 111 -10.61 -14.31 -6.03
C PRO A 111 -9.76 -14.56 -7.28
N VAL A 112 -9.20 -13.49 -7.83
CA VAL A 112 -8.22 -13.53 -8.92
C VAL A 112 -6.89 -13.02 -8.38
N SER A 113 -5.78 -13.62 -8.81
CA SER A 113 -4.42 -13.45 -8.26
C SER A 113 -3.86 -12.02 -8.29
N SER A 114 -4.57 -11.07 -8.90
CA SER A 114 -4.15 -9.69 -9.09
C SER A 114 -4.39 -8.78 -7.88
N LYS A 115 -5.24 -9.18 -6.94
CA LYS A 115 -5.55 -8.40 -5.72
C LYS A 115 -4.34 -8.22 -4.81
N ILE A 116 -3.50 -9.26 -4.70
CA ILE A 116 -2.38 -9.28 -3.76
C ILE A 116 -1.40 -8.14 -4.04
N SER A 117 -0.88 -8.03 -5.27
CA SER A 117 0.00 -6.92 -5.60
C SER A 117 -0.69 -5.55 -5.55
N ALA A 118 -2.01 -5.49 -5.77
CA ALA A 118 -2.77 -4.24 -5.70
C ALA A 118 -2.70 -3.58 -4.32
N TYR A 119 -2.72 -4.37 -3.24
CA TYR A 119 -2.59 -3.86 -1.87
C TYR A 119 -1.16 -3.87 -1.34
N LEU A 120 -0.31 -4.80 -1.79
CA LEU A 120 1.06 -4.90 -1.29
C LEU A 120 1.94 -3.75 -1.79
N LEU A 121 1.75 -3.32 -3.04
CA LEU A 121 2.55 -2.23 -3.62
C LEU A 121 2.43 -0.91 -2.83
N PRO A 122 1.22 -0.34 -2.60
CA PRO A 122 1.11 0.90 -1.84
C PRO A 122 1.55 0.75 -0.36
N MET A 123 1.36 -0.44 0.22
CA MET A 123 1.83 -0.72 1.58
C MET A 123 3.38 -0.73 1.65
N LEU A 124 4.04 -1.42 0.73
CA LEU A 124 5.50 -1.46 0.65
C LEU A 124 6.08 -0.07 0.32
N GLN A 125 5.42 0.69 -0.56
CA GLN A 125 5.76 2.08 -0.83
C GLN A 125 5.78 2.89 0.47
N HIS A 126 4.70 2.82 1.25
CA HIS A 126 4.58 3.53 2.51
C HIS A 126 5.68 3.14 3.51
N ILE A 127 5.93 1.85 3.68
CA ILE A 127 6.95 1.34 4.61
C ILE A 127 8.34 1.81 4.19
N SER A 128 8.65 1.75 2.90
CA SER A 128 9.96 2.15 2.36
C SER A 128 10.25 3.66 2.45
N GLN A 129 9.22 4.48 2.65
CA GLN A 129 9.33 5.95 2.78
C GLN A 129 9.20 6.42 4.23
N SER A 130 8.83 5.53 5.16
CA SER A 130 8.62 5.91 6.55
C SER A 130 9.96 6.30 7.17
N GLU A 131 10.05 7.46 7.82
CA GLU A 131 11.25 7.87 8.59
C GLU A 131 11.58 6.88 9.74
N LEU A 132 10.61 6.04 10.12
CA LEU A 132 10.81 4.94 11.06
C LEU A 132 11.64 3.78 10.47
N PHE A 133 11.75 3.72 9.15
CA PHE A 133 12.52 2.71 8.40
C PHE A 133 14.02 2.81 8.67
N GLU A 134 14.58 4.02 8.70
CA GLU A 134 16.01 4.23 8.96
C GLU A 134 16.36 4.12 10.44
N ARG A 135 15.40 4.41 11.34
CA ARG A 135 15.63 4.45 12.79
C ARG A 135 15.54 3.09 13.49
N ARG A 136 15.14 2.01 12.81
CA ARG A 136 14.72 0.76 13.49
C ARG A 136 15.45 -0.48 13.01
N ARG A 137 16.68 -0.60 13.51
CA ARG A 137 17.37 -1.87 13.78
C ARG A 137 17.11 -2.38 15.21
N ARG A 138 16.11 -1.85 15.92
CA ARG A 138 15.85 -2.22 17.32
C ARG A 138 15.10 -3.54 17.39
N VAL A 139 15.66 -4.47 18.15
CA VAL A 139 14.97 -5.64 18.69
C VAL A 139 13.64 -5.18 19.32
N TRP A 140 12.56 -5.91 19.09
CA TRP A 140 11.22 -5.61 19.65
C TRP A 140 10.50 -4.35 19.11
N SER A 141 10.57 -4.08 17.80
CA SER A 141 9.74 -3.01 17.21
C SER A 141 8.36 -3.54 16.79
N PRO A 142 7.25 -2.87 17.15
CA PRO A 142 5.92 -3.17 16.61
C PRO A 142 5.89 -3.07 15.07
N PRO A 143 5.07 -3.88 14.37
CA PRO A 143 4.95 -3.80 12.92
C PRO A 143 4.36 -2.48 12.44
N LEU A 144 4.83 -2.04 11.27
CA LEU A 144 4.32 -0.86 10.57
C LEU A 144 3.08 -1.19 9.73
N ALA A 145 2.97 -2.44 9.28
CA ALA A 145 1.81 -2.94 8.57
C ALA A 145 1.44 -4.38 8.95
N LEU A 146 0.14 -4.65 8.85
CA LEU A 146 -0.45 -5.97 9.09
C LEU A 146 -1.30 -6.39 7.88
N VAL A 147 -1.11 -7.62 7.42
CA VAL A 147 -1.97 -8.28 6.42
C VAL A 147 -2.66 -9.46 7.08
N VAL A 148 -3.99 -9.40 7.14
CA VAL A 148 -4.84 -10.43 7.73
C VAL A 148 -5.51 -11.22 6.61
N VAL A 149 -5.41 -12.54 6.67
CA VAL A 149 -5.96 -13.47 5.67
C VAL A 149 -6.75 -14.61 6.37
N PRO A 150 -7.66 -15.34 5.68
CA PRO A 150 -8.52 -16.31 6.33
C PRO A 150 -7.83 -17.66 6.59
N ASN A 151 -6.86 -18.04 5.74
CA ASN A 151 -6.25 -19.37 5.80
C ASN A 151 -4.76 -19.34 5.44
N ARG A 152 -4.10 -20.45 5.77
CA ARG A 152 -2.65 -20.65 5.57
C ARG A 152 -2.25 -20.57 4.10
N ASP A 153 -2.99 -21.20 3.20
CA ASP A 153 -2.65 -21.22 1.77
C ASP A 153 -2.61 -19.80 1.19
N LEU A 154 -3.56 -18.95 1.57
CA LEU A 154 -3.55 -17.55 1.18
C LEU A 154 -2.39 -16.80 1.84
N ALA A 155 -2.10 -17.06 3.12
CA ALA A 155 -0.96 -16.45 3.81
C ALA A 155 0.37 -16.75 3.10
N GLU A 156 0.64 -18.01 2.77
CA GLU A 156 1.86 -18.43 2.06
C GLU A 156 1.97 -17.77 0.69
N LYS A 157 0.85 -17.66 -0.04
CA LYS A 157 0.80 -16.98 -1.33
C LYS A 157 1.11 -15.48 -1.19
N VAL A 158 0.54 -14.81 -0.19
CA VAL A 158 0.81 -13.40 0.10
C VAL A 158 2.27 -13.20 0.48
N VAL A 159 2.84 -14.03 1.36
CA VAL A 159 4.25 -13.97 1.77
C VAL A 159 5.17 -14.16 0.56
N ARG A 160 4.88 -15.11 -0.34
CA ARG A 160 5.66 -15.34 -1.56
C ARG A 160 5.68 -14.11 -2.47
N VAL A 161 4.52 -13.49 -2.69
CA VAL A 161 4.40 -12.29 -3.51
C VAL A 161 5.08 -11.10 -2.82
N MET A 162 4.92 -10.96 -1.50
CA MET A 162 5.57 -9.92 -0.70
C MET A 162 7.08 -9.97 -0.85
N LYS A 163 7.70 -11.14 -0.60
CA LYS A 163 9.15 -11.33 -0.71
C LYS A 163 9.67 -11.00 -2.11
N ARG A 164 8.92 -11.36 -3.15
CA ARG A 164 9.25 -10.98 -4.54
C ARG A 164 9.19 -9.46 -4.75
N LEU A 165 8.12 -8.81 -4.29
CA LEU A 165 7.94 -7.36 -4.47
C LEU A 165 8.91 -6.53 -3.63
N SER A 166 9.29 -7.02 -2.45
CA SER A 166 10.21 -6.35 -1.53
C SER A 166 11.68 -6.71 -1.75
N HIS A 167 12.00 -7.53 -2.75
CA HIS A 167 13.37 -8.03 -2.98
C HIS A 167 14.39 -6.88 -3.10
N ASP A 168 14.06 -5.85 -3.89
CA ASP A 168 14.93 -4.70 -4.12
C ASP A 168 14.78 -3.61 -3.03
N LEU A 169 13.81 -3.77 -2.13
CA LEU A 169 13.63 -2.88 -0.98
C LEU A 169 14.54 -3.32 0.16
N ARG A 170 15.80 -2.86 0.12
CA ARG A 170 16.77 -3.08 1.19
C ARG A 170 16.14 -2.74 2.54
N HIS A 171 16.18 -3.69 3.50
CA HIS A 171 15.75 -3.54 4.90
C HIS A 171 14.25 -3.75 5.22
N VAL A 172 13.39 -4.11 4.26
CA VAL A 172 12.03 -4.57 4.63
C VAL A 172 12.12 -5.98 5.25
N MET A 173 11.60 -6.11 6.48
CA MET A 173 11.54 -7.39 7.20
C MET A 173 10.10 -7.85 7.24
N VAL A 174 9.85 -9.06 6.75
CA VAL A 174 8.53 -9.68 6.67
C VAL A 174 8.53 -10.90 7.57
N SER A 175 7.59 -10.94 8.52
CA SER A 175 7.33 -12.11 9.36
C SER A 175 5.95 -12.67 9.06
N SER A 176 5.74 -13.94 9.40
CA SER A 176 4.45 -14.58 9.23
C SER A 176 3.96 -15.24 10.51
N ILE A 177 2.66 -15.13 10.77
CA ILE A 177 2.01 -15.75 11.93
C ILE A 177 0.79 -16.51 11.41
N MET A 178 0.92 -17.81 11.23
CA MET A 178 -0.12 -18.63 10.65
C MET A 178 -0.21 -19.99 11.35
N ASP A 179 -1.27 -20.73 11.09
CA ASP A 179 -1.48 -22.09 11.60
C ASP A 179 -0.55 -23.09 10.88
N ASP A 180 0.75 -22.99 11.13
CA ASP A 180 1.81 -23.79 10.48
C ASP A 180 2.37 -24.93 11.33
N GLY A 181 1.80 -25.13 12.52
CA GLY A 181 2.29 -26.11 13.49
C GLY A 181 3.42 -25.58 14.37
N LEU A 182 3.87 -24.34 14.15
CA LEU A 182 4.80 -23.67 15.06
C LEU A 182 4.13 -23.34 16.39
N SER A 183 4.93 -23.41 17.44
CA SER A 183 4.53 -22.95 18.76
C SER A 183 4.45 -21.43 18.80
N ILE A 184 3.61 -20.92 19.70
CA ILE A 184 3.50 -19.50 20.03
C ILE A 184 4.89 -18.88 20.36
N LYS A 185 5.79 -19.67 20.96
CA LYS A 185 7.16 -19.23 21.29
C LYS A 185 8.01 -18.99 20.05
N GLU A 186 7.83 -19.78 19.00
CA GLU A 186 8.54 -19.61 17.73
C GLU A 186 8.06 -18.37 16.98
N HIS A 187 6.74 -18.15 16.89
CA HIS A 187 6.19 -16.89 16.37
C HIS A 187 6.66 -15.68 17.18
N ALA A 188 6.75 -15.80 18.51
CA ALA A 188 7.31 -14.75 19.36
C ALA A 188 8.78 -14.46 19.02
N LEU A 189 9.58 -15.48 18.73
CA LEU A 189 10.97 -15.32 18.35
C LEU A 189 11.11 -14.60 16.99
N GLU A 190 10.25 -14.92 16.03
CA GLU A 190 10.23 -14.21 14.75
C GLU A 190 9.86 -12.73 14.92
N LEU A 191 8.83 -12.44 15.71
CA LEU A 191 8.43 -11.05 16.02
C LEU A 191 9.51 -10.29 16.77
N ARG A 192 10.24 -10.96 17.68
CA ARG A 192 11.34 -10.36 18.47
C ARG A 192 12.47 -9.81 17.61
N ARG A 193 12.77 -10.45 16.47
CA ARG A 193 13.78 -9.98 15.51
C ARG A 193 13.44 -8.62 14.90
N GLY A 194 12.22 -8.15 15.10
CA GLY A 194 11.68 -6.93 14.50
C GLY A 194 11.08 -7.27 13.15
N SER A 195 9.85 -6.82 12.93
CA SER A 195 9.13 -7.05 11.68
C SER A 195 8.53 -5.74 11.21
N HIS A 196 8.79 -5.37 9.96
CA HIS A 196 8.15 -4.20 9.36
C HIS A 196 6.72 -4.54 8.90
N VAL A 197 6.57 -5.76 8.39
CA VAL A 197 5.29 -6.30 7.91
C VAL A 197 5.04 -7.66 8.54
N VAL A 198 3.87 -7.81 9.15
CA VAL A 198 3.37 -9.12 9.58
C VAL A 198 2.26 -9.56 8.63
N VAL A 199 2.34 -10.79 8.14
CA VAL A 199 1.26 -11.46 7.40
C VAL A 199 0.75 -12.60 8.25
N GLY A 200 -0.56 -12.74 8.45
CA GLY A 200 -1.04 -13.84 9.29
C GLY A 200 -2.49 -14.23 9.13
N THR A 201 -2.80 -15.44 9.59
CA THR A 201 -4.17 -15.93 9.66
C THR A 201 -4.92 -15.25 10.79
N VAL A 202 -6.19 -14.94 10.57
CA VAL A 202 -7.01 -14.21 11.54
C VAL A 202 -7.06 -14.88 12.92
N GLY A 203 -7.10 -16.21 12.98
CA GLY A 203 -7.10 -16.97 14.23
C GLY A 203 -5.82 -16.77 15.04
N GLN A 204 -4.65 -17.00 14.43
CA GLN A 204 -3.37 -16.83 15.13
C GLN A 204 -3.06 -15.38 15.46
N LEU A 205 -3.39 -14.43 14.57
CA LEU A 205 -3.26 -13.01 14.87
C LEU A 205 -4.16 -12.58 16.03
N GLY A 206 -5.42 -13.06 16.03
CA GLY A 206 -6.37 -12.86 17.13
C GLY A 206 -5.81 -13.38 18.44
N LYS A 207 -5.28 -14.62 18.45
CA LYS A 207 -4.62 -15.23 19.61
C LYS A 207 -3.39 -14.44 20.09
N CYS A 208 -2.52 -14.02 19.17
CA CYS A 208 -1.35 -13.20 19.46
C CYS A 208 -1.70 -11.85 20.09
N LEU A 209 -2.85 -11.29 19.72
CA LEU A 209 -3.32 -9.99 20.17
C LEU A 209 -4.12 -10.07 21.49
N LEU A 210 -5.08 -10.99 21.57
CA LEU A 210 -6.05 -11.10 22.65
C LEU A 210 -5.52 -11.88 23.85
N GLU A 211 -4.85 -13.00 23.61
CA GLU A 211 -4.45 -13.94 24.67
C GLU A 211 -3.03 -13.69 25.14
N THR A 212 -2.08 -13.69 24.21
CA THR A 212 -0.64 -13.75 24.55
C THR A 212 0.06 -12.40 24.56
N ARG A 213 -0.59 -11.35 24.00
CA ARG A 213 -0.04 -9.98 23.86
C ARG A 213 1.33 -9.93 23.17
N LEU A 214 1.60 -10.89 22.30
CA LEU A 214 2.84 -10.95 21.52
C LEU A 214 2.86 -9.94 20.38
N LEU A 215 1.68 -9.65 19.81
CA LEU A 215 1.53 -8.70 18.72
C LEU A 215 1.07 -7.35 19.26
N MET A 216 1.94 -6.34 19.19
CA MET A 216 1.61 -4.96 19.54
C MET A 216 1.33 -4.15 18.29
N MET A 217 0.17 -3.48 18.23
CA MET A 217 -0.26 -2.73 17.03
C MET A 217 0.01 -1.23 17.11
N LYS A 218 0.75 -0.76 18.13
CA LYS A 218 0.92 0.67 18.44
C LYS A 218 1.47 1.50 17.28
N GLU A 219 2.23 0.87 16.38
CA GLU A 219 2.85 1.51 15.22
C GLU A 219 2.33 1.06 13.87
N CYS A 220 1.29 0.23 13.89
CA CYS A 220 0.68 -0.28 12.68
C CYS A 220 -0.11 0.85 12.00
N GLY A 221 0.49 1.46 10.98
CA GLY A 221 -0.11 2.52 10.18
C GLY A 221 -1.00 1.98 9.06
N TYR A 222 -0.72 0.78 8.58
CA TYR A 222 -1.35 0.20 7.40
C TYR A 222 -1.94 -1.18 7.73
N LEU A 223 -3.25 -1.37 7.55
CA LEU A 223 -3.91 -2.65 7.75
C LEU A 223 -4.60 -3.10 6.46
N ILE A 224 -4.39 -4.35 6.10
CA ILE A 224 -5.04 -5.01 4.96
C ILE A 224 -5.80 -6.22 5.49
N MET A 225 -7.06 -6.35 5.10
CA MET A 225 -7.88 -7.53 5.34
C MET A 225 -8.27 -8.14 4.00
N ASP A 226 -7.78 -9.34 3.71
CA ASP A 226 -8.11 -10.10 2.51
C ASP A 226 -9.16 -11.17 2.84
N GLU A 227 -10.29 -11.15 2.16
CA GLU A 227 -11.47 -12.00 2.38
C GLU A 227 -12.08 -11.92 3.81
N PRO A 228 -12.34 -10.71 4.34
CA PRO A 228 -12.96 -10.56 5.66
C PRO A 228 -14.37 -11.14 5.72
N ASP A 229 -15.10 -11.20 4.60
CA ASP A 229 -16.36 -11.92 4.49
C ASP A 229 -16.20 -13.42 4.74
N ASN A 230 -15.15 -14.03 4.18
CA ASN A 230 -14.82 -15.43 4.43
C ASN A 230 -14.42 -15.67 5.90
N MET A 231 -13.61 -14.78 6.48
CA MET A 231 -13.21 -14.85 7.89
C MET A 231 -14.40 -14.79 8.85
N MET A 232 -15.39 -13.93 8.56
CA MET A 232 -16.63 -13.85 9.34
C MET A 232 -17.49 -15.11 9.15
N ARG A 233 -17.56 -15.65 7.93
CA ARG A 233 -18.29 -16.90 7.67
C ARG A 233 -17.73 -18.08 8.46
N THR A 234 -16.42 -18.10 8.70
CA THR A 234 -15.77 -19.13 9.53
C THR A 234 -15.79 -18.82 11.03
N GLY A 235 -16.47 -17.74 11.46
CA GLY A 235 -16.71 -17.42 12.87
C GLY A 235 -15.64 -16.56 13.55
N PHE A 236 -14.77 -15.87 12.79
CA PHE A 236 -13.70 -15.02 13.34
C PHE A 236 -14.12 -13.55 13.58
N ASP A 237 -15.41 -13.26 13.76
CA ASP A 237 -15.93 -11.90 13.94
C ASP A 237 -15.26 -11.18 15.11
N LYS A 238 -15.01 -11.89 16.22
CA LYS A 238 -14.41 -11.32 17.44
C LYS A 238 -12.96 -10.94 17.21
N GLU A 239 -12.20 -11.77 16.51
CA GLU A 239 -10.79 -11.56 16.18
C GLU A 239 -10.63 -10.40 15.20
N ILE A 240 -11.50 -10.32 14.18
CA ILE A 240 -11.52 -9.20 13.23
C ILE A 240 -11.79 -7.88 13.98
N GLU A 241 -12.81 -7.84 14.85
CA GLU A 241 -13.12 -6.65 15.61
C GLU A 241 -11.99 -6.27 16.58
N ALA A 242 -11.34 -7.26 17.21
CA ALA A 242 -10.18 -7.03 18.06
C ALA A 242 -9.01 -6.41 17.31
N ILE A 243 -8.68 -6.92 16.12
CA ILE A 243 -7.62 -6.39 15.26
C ILE A 243 -7.94 -4.95 14.85
N LEU A 244 -9.17 -4.67 14.41
CA LEU A 244 -9.59 -3.31 14.03
C LEU A 244 -9.53 -2.34 15.20
N LYS A 245 -9.94 -2.79 16.40
CA LYS A 245 -9.90 -1.98 17.63
C LYS A 245 -8.47 -1.71 18.11
N ALA A 246 -7.54 -2.62 17.87
CA ALA A 246 -6.14 -2.45 18.23
C ALA A 246 -5.38 -1.46 17.33
N MET A 247 -5.94 -1.11 16.17
CA MET A 247 -5.32 -0.12 15.29
C MET A 247 -5.25 1.27 15.95
N PRO A 248 -4.09 1.95 15.88
CA PRO A 248 -3.93 3.25 16.49
C PRO A 248 -4.81 4.31 15.80
N ARG A 249 -5.26 5.31 16.55
CA ARG A 249 -6.05 6.42 15.99
C ARG A 249 -5.30 7.21 14.90
N TRP A 250 -3.97 7.27 14.95
CA TRP A 250 -3.18 7.96 13.94
C TRP A 250 -2.95 7.12 12.67
N ARG A 251 -3.48 5.89 12.60
CA ARG A 251 -3.34 5.00 11.44
C ARG A 251 -3.51 5.74 10.11
N ARG A 252 -2.71 5.34 9.11
CA ARG A 252 -2.74 5.91 7.77
C ARG A 252 -3.95 5.39 7.00
N THR A 253 -4.10 4.08 6.86
CA THR A 253 -5.19 3.50 6.06
C THR A 253 -5.57 2.08 6.47
N ILE A 254 -6.81 1.69 6.19
CA ILE A 254 -7.33 0.32 6.23
C ILE A 254 -7.92 -0.03 4.87
N HIS A 255 -7.47 -1.15 4.30
CA HIS A 255 -8.00 -1.70 3.06
C HIS A 255 -8.68 -3.05 3.33
N MET A 256 -9.89 -3.24 2.81
CA MET A 256 -10.63 -4.50 2.82
C MET A 256 -10.82 -4.99 1.38
N TYR A 257 -10.39 -6.21 1.09
CA TYR A 257 -10.58 -6.88 -0.21
C TYR A 257 -11.51 -8.06 -0.01
N THR A 258 -12.67 -8.03 -0.65
CA THR A 258 -13.77 -8.95 -0.32
C THR A 258 -14.56 -9.32 -1.58
N GLU A 259 -15.15 -10.51 -1.63
CA GLU A 259 -16.03 -10.88 -2.75
C GLU A 259 -17.46 -10.40 -2.49
N THR A 260 -17.87 -10.41 -1.22
CA THR A 260 -19.22 -10.02 -0.79
C THR A 260 -19.18 -8.96 0.33
N MET A 261 -20.30 -8.25 0.53
CA MET A 261 -20.50 -7.29 1.63
C MET A 261 -21.72 -7.68 2.45
N PRO A 262 -21.63 -8.67 3.34
CA PRO A 262 -22.71 -8.94 4.29
C PRO A 262 -22.88 -7.75 5.25
N MET A 263 -24.10 -7.58 5.78
CA MET A 263 -24.44 -6.49 6.71
C MET A 263 -23.51 -6.43 7.93
N SER A 264 -23.02 -7.57 8.40
CA SER A 264 -22.05 -7.65 9.49
C SER A 264 -20.73 -6.96 9.14
N LEU A 265 -20.18 -7.23 7.96
CA LEU A 265 -18.97 -6.59 7.45
C LEU A 265 -19.20 -5.10 7.15
N GLU A 266 -20.35 -4.74 6.59
CA GLU A 266 -20.70 -3.33 6.34
C GLU A 266 -20.72 -2.50 7.63
N ARG A 267 -21.28 -3.06 8.72
CA ARG A 267 -21.29 -2.40 10.04
C ARG A 267 -19.87 -2.19 10.59
N LEU A 268 -19.01 -3.22 10.49
CA LEU A 268 -17.61 -3.10 10.90
C LEU A 268 -16.88 -2.05 10.06
N ALA A 269 -17.08 -2.08 8.74
CA ALA A 269 -16.47 -1.13 7.81
C ALA A 269 -16.90 0.31 8.16
N LYS A 270 -18.19 0.55 8.35
CA LYS A 270 -18.72 1.87 8.73
C LYS A 270 -18.20 2.36 10.09
N LYS A 271 -17.96 1.45 11.04
CA LYS A 271 -17.46 1.77 12.39
C LYS A 271 -15.97 2.12 12.38
N TYR A 272 -15.16 1.39 11.62
CA TYR A 272 -13.70 1.48 11.71
C TYR A 272 -13.02 2.23 10.56
N LEU A 273 -13.59 2.28 9.35
CA LEU A 273 -13.01 2.97 8.19
C LEU A 273 -13.43 4.45 8.13
N ARG A 274 -12.58 5.29 7.54
CA ARG A 274 -12.68 6.75 7.46
C ARG A 274 -13.01 7.20 6.04
N GLY A 275 -14.30 7.29 5.74
CA GLY A 275 -14.78 7.67 4.41
C GLY A 275 -14.17 6.80 3.31
N PRO A 276 -14.34 5.46 3.42
CA PRO A 276 -13.73 4.53 2.47
C PRO A 276 -14.28 4.75 1.07
N ILE A 277 -13.42 4.55 0.09
CA ILE A 277 -13.86 4.49 -1.30
C ILE A 277 -14.22 3.04 -1.60
N ASN A 278 -15.43 2.83 -2.12
CA ASN A 278 -15.87 1.50 -2.49
C ASN A 278 -15.61 1.32 -3.99
N VAL A 279 -14.81 0.32 -4.34
CA VAL A 279 -14.45 0.02 -5.73
C VAL A 279 -14.89 -1.40 -6.03
N SER A 280 -15.52 -1.61 -7.18
CA SER A 280 -15.79 -2.96 -7.70
C SER A 280 -15.23 -3.08 -9.10
N VAL A 281 -14.64 -4.24 -9.40
CA VAL A 281 -14.20 -4.60 -10.74
C VAL A 281 -15.05 -5.75 -11.25
N ASP A 282 -15.55 -5.63 -12.48
CA ASP A 282 -16.30 -6.69 -13.13
C ASP A 282 -15.48 -7.99 -13.21
N LYS A 283 -16.07 -9.10 -12.75
CA LYS A 283 -15.42 -10.41 -12.69
C LYS A 283 -15.03 -10.90 -14.08
N ALA A 284 -15.88 -10.71 -15.09
CA ALA A 284 -15.62 -11.17 -16.45
C ALA A 284 -14.42 -10.41 -17.05
N VAL A 285 -14.43 -9.09 -16.94
CA VAL A 285 -13.34 -8.24 -17.45
C VAL A 285 -12.04 -8.54 -16.71
N SER A 286 -12.08 -8.72 -15.39
CA SER A 286 -10.88 -9.06 -14.62
C SER A 286 -10.30 -10.42 -15.00
N MET A 287 -11.14 -11.41 -15.32
CA MET A 287 -10.68 -12.74 -15.75
C MET A 287 -10.08 -12.69 -17.15
N GLU A 288 -10.73 -12.01 -18.09
CA GLU A 288 -10.27 -11.83 -19.46
C GLU A 288 -8.86 -11.21 -19.50
N LYS A 289 -8.67 -10.08 -18.81
CA LYS A 289 -7.37 -9.40 -18.73
C LYS A 289 -6.30 -10.26 -18.07
N ALA A 290 -6.65 -11.05 -17.05
CA ALA A 290 -5.71 -11.96 -16.40
C ALA A 290 -5.28 -13.12 -17.32
N LEU A 291 -6.20 -13.65 -18.13
CA LEU A 291 -5.91 -14.68 -19.12
C LEU A 291 -5.03 -14.14 -20.26
N GLN A 292 -5.37 -12.97 -20.80
CA GLN A 292 -4.56 -12.27 -21.81
C GLN A 292 -3.11 -12.07 -21.33
N ARG A 293 -2.93 -11.65 -20.08
CA ARG A 293 -1.60 -11.51 -19.46
C ARG A 293 -0.84 -12.84 -19.40
N ARG A 294 -1.51 -13.92 -18.96
CA ARG A 294 -0.88 -15.24 -18.89
C ARG A 294 -0.50 -15.78 -20.27
N ALA A 295 -1.30 -15.50 -21.29
CA ALA A 295 -0.99 -15.88 -22.66
C ALA A 295 0.26 -15.14 -23.17
N ALA A 296 0.34 -13.82 -22.96
CA ALA A 296 1.52 -13.03 -23.30
C ALA A 296 2.79 -13.53 -22.59
N GLU A 297 2.70 -13.89 -21.30
CA GLU A 297 3.83 -14.44 -20.52
C GLU A 297 4.32 -15.81 -21.02
N LYS A 298 3.49 -16.57 -21.75
CA LYS A 298 3.89 -17.85 -22.35
C LYS A 298 4.55 -17.70 -23.72
N VAL A 299 4.20 -16.67 -24.49
CA VAL A 299 4.78 -16.42 -25.82
C VAL A 299 6.22 -15.90 -25.72
N GLN A 300 6.57 -15.31 -24.58
CA GLN A 300 7.89 -14.69 -24.34
C GLN A 300 8.89 -15.60 -23.60
N LYS A 301 8.51 -16.86 -23.35
CA LYS A 301 9.36 -17.91 -22.77
C LYS A 301 9.60 -18.99 -23.80
#